data_AF-A0A8B3JDN9-F1
#
_entry.id   AF-A0A8B3JDN9-F1
#
_cell.length_a   1.000
_cell.length_b   1.000
_cell.length_c   1.000
_cell.angle_alpha   90.00
_cell.angle_beta   90.00
_cell.angle_gamma   90.00
#
_symmetry.space_group_name_H-M   'P 1'
#
loop_
_entity.id
_entity.type
_entity.pdbx_description
1 polymer ?
#
loop_
_entity_poly.entity_id
_entity_poly.type
_entity_poly.pdbx_seq_one_letter_code
_entity_poly.pdbx_strand_id
1 'polypeptide(L)'
;MTWEYKVSIGVLSHNGEFVANCYSGAGESKDKPECESQRNRGPIPRGVYFIAGWNNHKSAEAIILEPIAGTNTFGRDHFQIHGDKKGQPPGSASAGCIIMNGQDKRHMIYDSGDTILVVR
;
A
#
# COMPACT_ATOMS: atom_id res chain seq x y z
N MET A 1 16.53 -3.23 -6.65
CA MET A 1 16.50 -2.65 -5.30
C MET A 1 15.13 -3.01 -4.70
N THR A 2 14.85 -2.76 -3.42
CA THR A 2 13.62 -3.32 -2.80
C THR A 2 12.87 -2.28 -2.00
N TRP A 3 11.60 -2.07 -2.38
CA TRP A 3 10.64 -1.35 -1.57
C TRP A 3 10.12 -2.27 -0.46
N GLU A 4 10.03 -1.75 0.76
CA GLU A 4 9.47 -2.48 1.90
C GLU A 4 8.44 -1.61 2.63
N TYR A 5 7.23 -2.14 2.78
CA TYR A 5 6.17 -1.55 3.60
C TYR A 5 5.94 -2.40 4.84
N LYS A 6 6.14 -1.82 6.01
CA LYS A 6 5.86 -2.46 7.30
C LYS A 6 4.53 -1.97 7.85
N VAL A 7 3.50 -2.80 7.72
CA VAL A 7 2.09 -2.51 8.07
C VAL A 7 1.99 -2.08 9.53
N SER A 8 2.63 -2.82 10.45
CA SER A 8 2.48 -2.62 11.90
C SER A 8 2.92 -1.25 12.42
N ILE A 9 3.74 -0.53 11.65
CA ILE A 9 4.22 0.82 12.01
C ILE A 9 3.92 1.85 10.92
N GLY A 10 3.23 1.45 9.84
CA GLY A 10 2.91 2.34 8.73
C GLY A 10 4.12 2.95 8.03
N VAL A 11 5.25 2.25 7.92
CA VAL A 11 6.47 2.81 7.30
C VAL A 11 6.73 2.17 5.94
N LEU A 12 6.91 3.02 4.93
CA LEU A 12 7.48 2.64 3.64
C LEU A 12 8.95 3.05 3.60
N SER A 13 9.79 2.12 3.14
CA SER A 13 11.23 2.28 3.00
C SER A 13 11.72 1.78 1.65
N HIS A 14 12.85 2.30 1.21
CA HIS A 14 13.53 1.89 -0.02
C HIS A 14 14.99 1.61 0.31
N ASN A 15 15.46 0.38 0.05
CA ASN A 15 16.81 -0.06 0.40
C ASN A 15 17.19 0.16 1.88
N GLY A 16 16.21 0.05 2.78
CA GLY A 16 16.39 0.26 4.22
C GLY A 16 16.30 1.72 4.68
N GLU A 17 16.19 2.67 3.76
CA GLU A 17 16.01 4.08 4.09
C GLU A 17 14.53 4.45 4.20
N PHE A 18 14.18 5.26 5.20
CA PHE A 18 12.81 5.74 5.39
C PHE A 18 12.38 6.67 4.24
N VAL A 19 11.20 6.43 3.69
CA VAL A 19 10.61 7.27 2.61
C VAL A 19 9.36 7.98 3.09
N ALA A 20 8.43 7.26 3.72
CA ALA A 20 7.15 7.84 4.10
C ALA A 20 6.45 7.11 5.24
N ASN A 21 5.70 7.90 6.02
CA ASN A 21 4.61 7.38 6.83
C ASN A 21 3.39 7.15 5.93
N CYS A 22 2.83 5.95 6.01
CA CYS A 22 1.68 5.45 5.30
C CYS A 22 0.71 4.80 6.30
N TYR A 23 -0.42 4.28 5.80
CA TYR A 23 -1.26 3.37 6.59
C TYR A 23 -2.02 2.41 5.69
N SER A 24 -2.52 1.31 6.26
CA SER A 24 -3.39 0.38 5.54
C SER A 24 -4.48 -0.18 6.45
N GLY A 25 -5.66 -0.44 5.87
CA GLY A 25 -6.85 -0.82 6.62
C GLY A 25 -7.56 0.38 7.24
N ALA A 26 -8.71 0.12 7.88
CA ALA A 26 -9.58 1.16 8.42
C ALA A 26 -10.16 0.79 9.78
N GLY A 27 -10.55 1.83 10.53
CA GLY A 27 -11.16 1.69 11.85
C GLY A 27 -10.28 0.88 12.80
N GLU A 28 -10.87 -0.09 13.48
CA GLU A 28 -10.17 -0.94 14.43
C GLU A 28 -9.15 -1.88 13.78
N SER A 29 -9.21 -2.09 12.46
CA SER A 29 -8.31 -2.96 11.71
C SER A 29 -7.12 -2.22 11.09
N LYS A 30 -7.04 -0.89 11.27
CA LYS A 30 -5.99 -0.05 10.70
C LYS A 30 -4.62 -0.45 11.27
N ASP A 31 -3.66 -0.65 10.37
CA ASP A 31 -2.26 -0.97 10.66
C ASP A 31 -2.08 -2.23 11.54
N LYS A 32 -3.05 -3.15 11.49
CA LYS A 32 -3.06 -4.42 12.23
C LYS A 32 -2.89 -5.61 11.28
N PRO A 33 -1.66 -6.15 11.12
CA PRO A 33 -1.39 -7.26 10.21
C PRO A 33 -2.27 -8.50 10.46
N GLU A 34 -2.65 -8.76 11.69
CA GLU A 34 -3.55 -9.85 12.07
C GLU A 34 -4.97 -9.72 11.48
N CYS A 35 -5.35 -8.52 11.04
CA CYS A 35 -6.63 -8.26 10.39
C CYS A 35 -6.58 -8.41 8.86
N GLU A 36 -5.46 -8.82 8.26
CA GLU A 36 -5.26 -8.84 6.80
C GLU A 36 -6.23 -9.74 6.00
N SER A 37 -6.89 -10.70 6.64
CA SER A 37 -7.93 -11.51 5.99
C SER A 37 -9.29 -10.80 5.90
N GLN A 38 -9.47 -9.69 6.64
CA GLN A 38 -10.75 -9.00 6.73
C GLN A 38 -11.04 -8.17 5.48
N ARG A 39 -11.98 -8.64 4.66
CA ARG A 39 -12.40 -7.94 3.44
C ARG A 39 -12.91 -6.52 3.75
N ASN A 40 -12.49 -5.56 2.93
CA ASN A 40 -12.86 -4.14 3.00
C ASN A 40 -12.46 -3.36 4.26
N ARG A 41 -11.77 -3.98 5.24
CA ARG A 41 -11.35 -3.31 6.48
C ARG A 41 -9.90 -3.58 6.86
N GLY A 42 -9.44 -4.81 6.65
CA GLY A 42 -8.07 -5.22 6.95
C GLY A 42 -7.04 -4.51 6.08
N PRO A 43 -5.79 -4.39 6.55
CA PRO A 43 -4.69 -3.87 5.73
C PRO A 43 -4.42 -4.76 4.52
N ILE A 44 -3.57 -4.29 3.62
CA ILE A 44 -3.01 -5.14 2.55
C ILE A 44 -2.40 -6.41 3.18
N PRO A 45 -2.65 -7.60 2.61
CA PRO A 45 -2.00 -8.82 3.07
C PRO A 45 -0.48 -8.75 2.99
N ARG A 46 0.19 -9.33 3.98
CA ARG A 46 1.64 -9.50 3.95
C ARG A 46 2.03 -10.45 2.82
N GLY A 47 3.17 -10.17 2.19
CA GLY A 47 3.66 -10.91 1.06
C GLY A 47 4.45 -10.05 0.10
N VAL A 48 4.62 -10.55 -1.13
CA VAL A 48 5.37 -9.87 -2.19
C VAL A 48 4.42 -9.47 -3.30
N TYR A 49 4.58 -8.24 -3.78
CA TYR A 49 3.76 -7.64 -4.81
C TYR A 49 4.63 -7.08 -5.92
N PHE A 50 4.16 -7.24 -7.17
CA PHE A 50 4.66 -6.48 -8.30
C PHE A 50 4.14 -5.04 -8.23
N ILE A 51 5.03 -4.09 -8.49
CA ILE A 51 4.69 -2.71 -8.87
C ILE A 51 4.33 -2.77 -10.36
N ALA A 52 3.05 -2.97 -10.65
CA ALA A 52 2.58 -3.32 -11.99
C ALA A 52 2.31 -2.10 -12.91
N GLY A 53 2.45 -0.90 -12.37
CA GLY A 53 2.23 0.36 -13.09
C GLY A 53 1.52 1.39 -12.22
N TRP A 54 0.92 2.38 -12.86
CA TRP A 54 0.19 3.45 -12.17
C TRP A 54 -1.03 3.91 -12.96
N ASN A 55 -1.95 4.58 -12.27
CA ASN A 55 -3.12 5.22 -12.86
C ASN A 55 -3.52 6.48 -12.07
N ASN A 56 -4.59 7.15 -12.49
CA ASN A 56 -5.12 8.35 -11.82
C ASN A 56 -6.55 8.17 -11.28
N HIS A 57 -7.04 6.94 -11.14
CA HIS A 57 -8.46 6.68 -10.83
C HIS A 57 -8.82 6.92 -9.35
N LYS A 58 -7.99 6.43 -8.41
CA LYS A 58 -8.23 6.63 -6.96
C LYS A 58 -7.65 7.94 -6.43
N SER A 59 -6.47 8.28 -6.92
CA SER A 59 -5.75 9.53 -6.68
C SER A 59 -4.77 9.74 -7.83
N ALA A 60 -4.23 10.95 -7.97
CA ALA A 60 -3.10 11.17 -8.88
C ALA A 60 -1.97 10.18 -8.58
N GLU A 61 -1.45 9.52 -9.61
CA GLU A 61 -0.34 8.56 -9.54
C GLU A 61 -0.56 7.46 -8.50
N ALA A 62 -1.72 6.82 -8.52
CA ALA A 62 -1.95 5.62 -7.73
C ALA A 62 -1.17 4.44 -8.34
N ILE A 63 -0.35 3.78 -7.53
CA ILE A 63 0.48 2.64 -7.95
C ILE A 63 -0.34 1.35 -7.87
N ILE A 64 -0.31 0.54 -8.93
CA ILE A 64 -1.01 -0.74 -9.01
C ILE A 64 -0.12 -1.83 -8.40
N LEU A 65 -0.68 -2.63 -7.50
CA LEU A 65 0.00 -3.74 -6.84
C LEU A 65 -0.65 -5.07 -7.23
N GLU A 66 0.14 -5.97 -7.79
CA GLU A 66 -0.30 -7.33 -8.12
C GLU A 66 0.41 -8.36 -7.23
N PRO A 67 -0.32 -9.25 -6.55
CA PRO A 67 0.31 -10.26 -5.69
C PRO A 67 1.14 -11.23 -6.53
N ILE A 68 2.37 -11.50 -6.11
CA ILE A 68 3.19 -12.56 -6.70
C ILE A 68 2.66 -13.92 -6.24
N ALA A 69 2.85 -14.96 -7.05
CA ALA A 69 2.56 -16.33 -6.67
C ALA A 69 3.20 -16.68 -5.31
N GLY A 70 2.37 -17.16 -4.37
CA GLY A 70 2.75 -17.42 -2.98
C GLY A 70 2.27 -16.37 -1.98
N THR A 71 1.86 -15.17 -2.42
CA THR A 71 1.20 -14.18 -1.58
C THR A 71 -0.27 -14.58 -1.35
N ASN A 72 -0.63 -14.92 -0.10
CA ASN A 72 -2.00 -15.25 0.25
C ASN A 72 -2.83 -13.96 0.41
N THR A 73 -3.70 -13.69 -0.56
CA THR A 73 -4.55 -12.50 -0.52
C THR A 73 -5.89 -12.71 0.19
N PHE A 74 -6.18 -13.93 0.67
CA PHE A 74 -7.47 -14.27 1.28
C PHE A 74 -8.66 -14.00 0.34
N GLY A 75 -8.47 -14.18 -0.97
CA GLY A 75 -9.49 -13.90 -1.99
C GLY A 75 -9.77 -12.41 -2.20
N ARG A 76 -8.84 -11.53 -1.78
CA ARG A 76 -8.88 -10.08 -1.99
C ARG A 76 -7.97 -9.70 -3.16
N ASP A 77 -8.28 -8.57 -3.79
CA ASP A 77 -7.66 -8.09 -5.02
C ASP A 77 -7.69 -6.55 -5.10
N HIS A 78 -7.25 -6.00 -6.25
CA HIS A 78 -7.25 -4.57 -6.55
C HIS A 78 -6.46 -3.69 -5.56
N PHE A 79 -5.32 -4.19 -5.09
CA PHE A 79 -4.44 -3.47 -4.19
C PHE A 79 -3.70 -2.34 -4.91
N GLN A 80 -3.57 -1.19 -4.24
CA GLN A 80 -2.87 -0.03 -4.77
C GLN A 80 -2.13 0.73 -3.65
N ILE A 81 -1.14 1.54 -4.03
CA ILE A 81 -0.63 2.63 -3.20
C ILE A 81 -1.26 3.93 -3.72
N HIS A 82 -2.08 4.61 -2.93
CA HIS A 82 -2.78 5.82 -3.37
C HIS A 82 -2.85 6.89 -2.28
N GLY A 83 -3.16 8.12 -2.66
CA GLY A 83 -3.34 9.23 -1.72
C GLY A 83 -4.63 9.10 -0.89
N ASP A 84 -4.68 9.76 0.27
CA ASP A 84 -5.89 9.83 1.08
C ASP A 84 -7.00 10.65 0.38
N LYS A 85 -8.25 10.48 0.81
CA LYS A 85 -9.39 11.23 0.27
C LYS A 85 -9.31 12.70 0.67
N LYS A 86 -9.30 13.61 -0.32
CA LYS A 86 -9.41 15.05 -0.06
C LYS A 86 -10.79 15.38 0.53
N GLY A 87 -10.83 16.21 1.56
CA GLY A 87 -12.08 16.71 2.16
C GLY A 87 -12.83 15.71 3.05
N GLN A 88 -12.22 14.59 3.43
CA GLN A 88 -12.75 13.64 4.42
C GLN A 88 -11.79 13.55 5.62
N PRO A 89 -12.24 13.07 6.79
CA PRO A 89 -11.35 12.79 7.90
C PRO A 89 -10.22 11.83 7.45
N PRO A 90 -8.94 12.19 7.69
CA PRO A 90 -7.80 11.34 7.37
C PRO A 90 -7.94 9.95 8.00
N GLY A 91 -7.41 8.92 7.35
CA GLY A 91 -7.41 7.56 7.92
C GLY A 91 -8.64 6.70 7.59
N SER A 92 -9.57 7.18 6.77
CA SER A 92 -10.83 6.50 6.43
C SER A 92 -10.87 5.92 5.01
N ALA A 93 -9.82 6.14 4.21
CA ALA A 93 -9.85 5.82 2.78
C ALA A 93 -9.52 4.36 2.45
N SER A 94 -8.80 3.64 3.32
CA SER A 94 -8.30 2.31 2.98
C SER A 94 -9.32 1.21 3.23
N ALA A 95 -9.60 0.43 2.18
CA ALA A 95 -10.27 -0.87 2.26
C ALA A 95 -9.26 -2.04 2.16
N GLY A 96 -7.97 -1.74 2.39
CA GLY A 96 -6.84 -2.64 2.16
C GLY A 96 -5.74 -2.13 1.24
N CYS A 97 -5.87 -0.92 0.69
CA CYS A 97 -4.77 -0.27 -0.05
C CYS A 97 -3.75 0.34 0.92
N ILE A 98 -2.56 0.65 0.43
CA ILE A 98 -1.59 1.46 1.17
C ILE A 98 -1.89 2.92 0.87
N ILE A 99 -2.14 3.70 1.91
CA ILE A 99 -2.38 5.13 1.78
C ILE A 99 -1.07 5.86 2.01
N MET A 100 -0.60 6.56 0.98
CA MET A 100 0.61 7.37 1.01
C MET A 100 0.28 8.77 0.49
N ASN A 101 0.40 9.78 1.35
CA ASN A 101 0.21 11.17 0.96
C ASN A 101 1.48 11.73 0.29
N GLY A 102 1.29 12.60 -0.70
CA GLY A 102 2.36 13.12 -1.58
C GLY A 102 2.33 12.43 -2.93
N GLN A 103 2.03 13.17 -3.99
CA GLN A 103 2.05 12.65 -5.37
C GLN A 103 3.47 12.35 -5.82
N ASP A 104 4.37 13.31 -5.59
CA ASP A 104 5.83 13.20 -5.72
C ASP A 104 6.42 11.90 -5.16
N LYS A 105 5.95 11.46 -4.00
CA LYS A 105 6.40 10.19 -3.40
C LYS A 105 5.91 8.95 -4.15
N ARG A 106 4.68 8.98 -4.69
CA ARG A 106 4.18 7.88 -5.53
C ARG A 106 4.91 7.88 -6.88
N HIS A 107 5.18 9.05 -7.44
CA HIS A 107 6.03 9.21 -8.62
C HIS A 107 7.36 8.50 -8.46
N MET A 108 8.05 8.74 -7.33
CA MET A 108 9.35 8.16 -7.00
C MET A 108 9.34 6.62 -7.02
N ILE A 109 8.24 5.98 -6.58
CA ILE A 109 8.13 4.52 -6.60
C ILE A 109 8.19 4.02 -8.04
N TYR A 110 7.40 4.61 -8.93
CA TYR A 110 7.35 4.19 -10.32
C TYR A 110 8.65 4.53 -11.07
N ASP A 111 9.16 5.76 -10.91
CA ASP A 111 10.38 6.23 -11.56
C ASP A 111 11.65 5.49 -11.09
N SER A 112 11.60 4.82 -9.93
CA SER A 112 12.72 4.00 -9.45
C SER A 112 13.07 2.84 -10.39
N GLY A 113 12.13 2.41 -11.24
CA GLY A 113 12.28 1.22 -12.09
C GLY A 113 12.27 -0.12 -11.33
N ASP A 114 12.16 -0.09 -9.99
CA ASP A 114 12.00 -1.30 -9.19
C ASP A 114 10.60 -1.87 -9.38
N THR A 115 10.52 -3.19 -9.48
CA THR A 115 9.27 -3.91 -9.78
C THR A 115 8.69 -4.62 -8.57
N ILE A 116 9.36 -4.59 -7.41
CA ILE A 116 9.01 -5.40 -6.25
C ILE A 116 8.76 -4.54 -5.02
N LEU A 117 7.63 -4.78 -4.36
CA LEU A 117 7.30 -4.34 -3.01
C LEU A 117 7.16 -5.56 -2.08
N VAL A 118 7.87 -5.53 -0.96
CA VAL A 118 7.70 -6.49 0.14
C VAL A 118 6.83 -5.86 1.22
N VAL A 119 5.73 -6.51 1.57
CA VAL A 119 4.81 -6.10 2.64
C VAL A 119 5.03 -6.99 3.87
N ARG A 120 5.33 -6.36 5.00
CA ARG A 120 5.63 -7.00 6.29
C ARG A 120 4.70 -6.60 7.41
#